data_AF-A0A673N7K1-F1
#
_entry.id   AF-A0A673N7K1-F1
#
_cell.length_a   1.000
_cell.length_b   1.000
_cell.length_c   1.000
_cell.angle_alpha   90.00
_cell.angle_beta   90.00
_cell.angle_gamma   90.00
#
_symmetry.space_group_name_H-M   'P 1'
#
loop_
_entity.id
_entity.type
_entity.pdbx_description
1 polymer ?
#
loop_
_entity_poly.entity_id
_entity_poly.type
_entity_poly.pdbx_seq_one_letter_code
_entity_poly.pdbx_strand_id
1 'polypeptide(L)'
;MEFMESSYDGDYNTGRMEGTGEYTLPTHTRYVGEMKDGMFHGKGVLHFPNGSKYEGTWEKGICKEGKYTFSDGLEYKETDWDYCDGKDRRFYSERCNGLKPAGESQLTDRDPLRAIPDGCYDSGDGFYDPSTRVVKDYDCNFLRNADDQEHEWIVRTCRKSWDEFIGHCPRGNTLEEN
;
A
#
# COMPACT_ATOMS: atom_id res chain seq x y z
N MET A 1 -16.96 -8.81 -22.46
CA MET A 1 -17.77 -7.95 -21.57
C MET A 1 -17.97 -8.75 -20.30
N GLU A 2 -16.97 -8.72 -19.43
CA GLU A 2 -16.98 -9.53 -18.20
C GLU A 2 -17.88 -8.82 -17.18
N PHE A 3 -19.03 -9.44 -16.91
CA PHE A 3 -19.89 -9.02 -15.82
C PHE A 3 -19.15 -9.31 -14.52
N MET A 4 -18.71 -8.26 -13.82
CA MET A 4 -18.19 -8.38 -12.46
C MET A 4 -19.25 -9.07 -11.60
N GLU A 5 -18.95 -10.30 -11.19
CA GLU A 5 -19.83 -11.10 -10.35
C GLU A 5 -19.86 -10.48 -8.94
N SER A 6 -20.94 -9.78 -8.62
CA SER A 6 -21.27 -9.48 -7.23
C SER A 6 -21.86 -10.73 -6.61
N SER A 7 -21.23 -11.27 -5.57
CA SER A 7 -21.71 -12.46 -4.87
C SER A 7 -22.23 -12.10 -3.49
N TYR A 8 -23.23 -12.83 -3.02
CA TYR A 8 -23.74 -12.74 -1.67
C TYR A 8 -23.76 -14.14 -1.06
N ASP A 9 -23.20 -14.27 0.13
CA ASP A 9 -23.27 -15.46 0.96
C ASP A 9 -23.94 -15.08 2.28
N GLY A 10 -25.17 -15.53 2.50
CA GLY A 10 -25.94 -15.17 3.68
C GLY A 10 -27.41 -15.56 3.59
N ASP A 11 -28.18 -15.07 4.56
CA ASP A 11 -29.60 -15.38 4.65
C ASP A 11 -30.42 -14.63 3.59
N TYR A 12 -31.39 -15.35 3.02
CA TYR A 12 -32.37 -14.77 2.11
C TYR A 12 -33.77 -14.90 2.73
N ASN A 13 -34.50 -13.78 2.79
CA ASN A 13 -35.91 -13.77 3.12
C ASN A 13 -36.71 -13.25 1.93
N THR A 14 -37.66 -14.04 1.44
CA THR A 14 -38.54 -13.67 0.33
C THR A 14 -37.78 -13.23 -0.94
N GLY A 15 -36.61 -13.84 -1.19
CA GLY A 15 -35.74 -13.50 -2.33
C GLY A 15 -34.94 -12.21 -2.19
N ARG A 16 -34.93 -11.59 -0.99
CA ARG A 16 -34.08 -10.45 -0.65
C ARG A 16 -33.03 -10.86 0.37
N MET A 17 -31.87 -10.21 0.32
CA MET A 17 -30.82 -10.37 1.32
C MET A 17 -31.31 -9.80 2.65
N GLU A 18 -31.27 -10.61 3.70
CA GLU A 18 -31.76 -10.28 5.03
C GLU A 18 -30.87 -10.96 6.08
N GLY A 19 -30.87 -10.51 7.34
CA GLY A 19 -30.07 -11.16 8.38
C GLY A 19 -28.60 -10.79 8.27
N THR A 20 -27.68 -11.73 8.51
CA THR A 20 -26.23 -11.48 8.46
C THR A 20 -25.65 -12.17 7.23
N GLY A 21 -24.76 -11.50 6.51
CA GLY A 21 -24.08 -12.11 5.37
C GLY A 21 -22.86 -11.35 4.89
N GLU A 22 -22.16 -11.97 3.95
CA GLU A 22 -21.04 -11.42 3.22
C GLU A 22 -21.47 -11.05 1.79
N TYR A 23 -21.24 -9.80 1.40
CA TYR A 23 -21.49 -9.31 0.04
C TYR A 23 -20.21 -8.83 -0.60
N THR A 24 -19.81 -9.49 -1.69
CA THR A 24 -18.67 -9.09 -2.50
C THR A 24 -19.14 -8.13 -3.59
N LEU A 25 -18.64 -6.90 -3.53
CA LEU A 25 -18.87 -5.90 -4.56
C LEU A 25 -18.04 -6.19 -5.81
N PRO A 26 -18.47 -5.69 -6.98
CA PRO A 26 -17.69 -5.71 -8.23
C PRO A 26 -16.26 -5.19 -8.08
N THR A 27 -16.05 -4.23 -7.18
CA THR A 27 -14.74 -3.65 -6.84
C THR A 27 -13.86 -4.56 -5.98
N HIS A 28 -14.28 -5.80 -5.72
CA HIS A 28 -13.64 -6.77 -4.83
C HIS A 28 -13.62 -6.35 -3.35
N THR A 29 -14.37 -5.29 -3.01
CA THR A 29 -14.64 -4.91 -1.62
C THR A 29 -15.65 -5.89 -1.06
N ARG A 30 -15.42 -6.42 0.14
CA ARG A 30 -16.31 -7.36 0.82
C ARG A 30 -17.00 -6.69 1.98
N TYR A 31 -18.32 -6.71 2.03
CA TYR A 31 -19.10 -6.27 3.17
C TYR A 31 -19.49 -7.47 4.01
N VAL A 32 -19.20 -7.46 5.31
CA VAL A 32 -19.65 -8.50 6.26
C VAL A 32 -20.48 -7.82 7.33
N GLY A 33 -21.77 -8.14 7.43
CA GLY A 33 -22.63 -7.48 8.38
C GLY A 33 -24.10 -7.77 8.21
N GLU A 34 -24.93 -6.98 8.89
CA GLU A 34 -26.37 -7.10 8.82
C GLU A 34 -26.93 -6.51 7.51
N MET A 35 -27.97 -7.14 6.99
CA MET A 35 -28.67 -6.77 5.78
C MET A 35 -30.17 -6.75 6.01
N LYS A 36 -30.84 -5.83 5.34
CA LYS A 36 -32.29 -5.71 5.38
C LYS A 36 -32.79 -5.17 4.06
N ASP A 37 -33.80 -5.83 3.48
CA ASP A 37 -34.40 -5.45 2.20
C ASP A 37 -33.37 -5.32 1.05
N GLY A 38 -32.31 -6.12 1.06
CA GLY A 38 -31.24 -6.03 0.06
C GLY A 38 -30.27 -4.85 0.24
N MET A 39 -30.32 -4.15 1.38
CA MET A 39 -29.43 -3.05 1.72
C MET A 39 -28.62 -3.35 2.98
N PHE A 40 -27.44 -2.74 3.09
CA PHE A 40 -26.65 -2.76 4.33
C PHE A 40 -27.44 -2.13 5.47
N HIS A 41 -27.49 -2.81 6.60
CA HIS A 41 -28.22 -2.39 7.79
C HIS A 41 -27.43 -2.77 9.05
N GLY A 42 -27.77 -2.22 10.21
CA GLY A 42 -27.15 -2.60 11.48
C GLY A 42 -25.62 -2.42 11.48
N LYS A 43 -24.90 -3.32 12.14
CA LYS A 43 -23.43 -3.29 12.18
C LYS A 43 -22.85 -4.06 11.00
N GLY A 44 -21.84 -3.48 10.36
CA GLY A 44 -21.11 -4.17 9.29
C GLY A 44 -19.73 -3.59 9.03
N VAL A 45 -18.89 -4.41 8.40
CA VAL A 45 -17.49 -4.12 8.11
C VAL A 45 -17.24 -4.27 6.61
N LEU A 46 -16.69 -3.22 5.99
CA LEU A 46 -16.18 -3.27 4.63
C LEU A 46 -14.69 -3.64 4.68
N HIS A 47 -14.31 -4.70 4.00
CA HIS A 47 -12.94 -5.12 3.75
C HIS A 47 -12.55 -4.71 2.34
N PHE A 48 -11.54 -3.86 2.23
CA PHE A 48 -11.02 -3.40 0.95
C PHE A 48 -9.92 -4.34 0.43
N PRO A 49 -9.73 -4.46 -0.89
CA PRO A 49 -8.69 -5.31 -1.48
C PRO A 49 -7.27 -4.88 -1.08
N ASN A 50 -7.06 -3.63 -0.69
CA ASN A 50 -5.78 -3.12 -0.18
C ASN A 50 -5.47 -3.57 1.27
N GLY A 51 -6.37 -4.31 1.94
CA GLY A 51 -6.24 -4.77 3.32
C GLY A 51 -6.80 -3.82 4.38
N SER A 52 -7.19 -2.60 3.99
CA SER A 52 -7.89 -1.67 4.89
C SER A 52 -9.29 -2.16 5.21
N LYS A 53 -9.86 -1.68 6.30
CA LYS A 53 -11.24 -1.97 6.70
C LYS A 53 -11.99 -0.73 7.14
N TYR A 54 -13.30 -0.75 6.95
CA TYR A 54 -14.20 0.29 7.44
C TYR A 54 -15.34 -0.34 8.22
N GLU A 55 -15.34 -0.13 9.52
CA GLU A 55 -16.34 -0.66 10.46
C GLU A 55 -17.38 0.42 10.69
N GLY A 56 -18.66 0.14 10.43
CA GLY A 56 -19.70 1.16 10.52
C GLY A 56 -21.07 0.62 10.91
N THR A 57 -21.94 1.55 11.29
CA THR A 57 -23.37 1.32 11.49
C THR A 57 -24.14 1.85 10.30
N TRP A 58 -24.94 0.99 9.67
CA TRP A 58 -25.61 1.21 8.41
C TRP A 58 -27.12 1.29 8.62
N GLU A 59 -27.76 2.25 7.95
CA GLU A 59 -29.22 2.38 7.91
C GLU A 59 -29.66 2.62 6.47
N LYS A 60 -30.38 1.64 5.90
CA LYS A 60 -30.91 1.70 4.52
C LYS A 60 -29.79 1.97 3.49
N GLY A 61 -28.65 1.31 3.66
CA GLY A 61 -27.47 1.46 2.79
C GLY A 61 -26.60 2.69 3.08
N ILE A 62 -26.97 3.55 4.03
CA ILE A 62 -26.20 4.76 4.38
C ILE A 62 -25.43 4.50 5.68
N CYS A 63 -24.10 4.71 5.65
CA CYS A 63 -23.31 4.69 6.88
C CYS A 63 -23.63 5.93 7.72
N LYS A 64 -23.98 5.72 8.99
CA LYS A 64 -24.24 6.80 9.97
C LYS A 64 -22.98 7.18 10.72
N GLU A 65 -22.27 6.18 11.21
CA GLU A 65 -21.05 6.31 11.99
C GLU A 65 -20.13 5.17 11.61
N GLY A 66 -18.85 5.47 11.45
CA GLY A 66 -17.89 4.44 11.11
C GLY A 66 -16.46 4.86 11.35
N LYS A 67 -15.58 3.87 11.27
CA LYS A 67 -14.19 3.94 11.63
C LYS A 67 -13.37 3.28 10.54
N TYR A 68 -12.43 4.03 9.98
CA TYR A 68 -11.52 3.51 8.98
C TYR A 68 -10.22 3.04 9.66
N THR A 69 -9.80 1.82 9.34
CA THR A 69 -8.50 1.28 9.75
C THR A 69 -7.70 0.97 8.49
N PHE A 70 -6.51 1.55 8.38
CA PHE A 70 -5.56 1.27 7.32
C PHE A 70 -5.07 -0.19 7.40
N SER A 71 -4.45 -0.68 6.33
CA SER A 71 -3.97 -2.06 6.24
C SER A 71 -2.84 -2.40 7.23
N ASP A 72 -2.12 -1.39 7.70
CA ASP A 72 -1.09 -1.45 8.75
C ASP A 72 -1.68 -1.51 10.17
N GLY A 73 -3.00 -1.32 10.32
CA GLY A 73 -3.70 -1.26 11.59
C GLY A 73 -3.85 0.15 12.17
N LEU A 74 -3.29 1.18 11.52
CA LEU A 74 -3.49 2.56 11.93
C LEU A 74 -4.98 2.93 11.83
N GLU A 75 -5.50 3.52 12.88
CA GLU A 75 -6.88 3.99 12.93
C GLU A 75 -6.94 5.45 12.48
N TYR A 76 -7.76 5.75 11.48
CA TYR A 76 -8.02 7.11 11.06
C TYR A 76 -8.72 7.91 12.16
N LYS A 77 -8.24 9.13 12.43
CA LYS A 77 -8.89 10.10 13.32
C LYS A 77 -9.08 11.42 12.58
N GLU A 78 -10.31 11.93 12.58
CA GLU A 78 -10.61 13.24 12.00
C GLU A 78 -9.95 14.39 12.80
N THR A 79 -9.85 14.22 14.13
CA THR A 79 -9.25 15.19 15.04
C THR A 79 -8.09 14.57 15.79
N ASP A 80 -7.12 15.40 16.19
CA ASP A 80 -5.90 14.96 16.90
C ASP A 80 -5.09 13.91 16.11
N TRP A 81 -4.94 14.14 14.81
CA TRP A 81 -4.13 13.29 13.94
C TRP A 81 -2.64 13.43 14.25
N ASP A 82 -2.06 12.43 14.91
CA ASP A 82 -0.68 12.42 15.38
C ASP A 82 0.26 11.53 14.54
N TYR A 83 -0.24 10.95 13.45
CA TYR A 83 0.55 10.09 12.57
C TYR A 83 1.33 10.89 11.52
N CYS A 84 2.65 10.68 11.47
CA CYS A 84 3.57 11.38 10.57
C CYS A 84 3.37 12.91 10.60
N ASP A 85 3.20 13.49 11.79
CA ASP A 85 3.08 14.94 11.94
C ASP A 85 4.46 15.63 11.84
N GLY A 86 4.47 16.97 11.85
CA GLY A 86 5.72 17.73 11.73
C GLY A 86 6.75 17.48 12.87
N LYS A 87 6.36 16.79 13.94
CA LYS A 87 7.20 16.47 15.11
C LYS A 87 7.61 15.00 15.13
N ASP A 88 6.76 14.11 14.65
CA ASP A 88 6.94 12.67 14.69
C ASP A 88 6.79 12.08 13.28
N ARG A 89 7.93 11.70 12.68
CA ARG A 89 7.98 11.09 11.34
C ARG A 89 7.80 9.57 11.34
N ARG A 90 7.58 8.94 12.49
CA ARG A 90 7.65 7.48 12.61
C ARG A 90 6.46 6.84 11.90
N PHE A 91 6.75 5.83 11.11
CA PHE A 91 5.70 4.98 10.54
C PHE A 91 4.99 4.19 11.64
N TYR A 92 3.77 3.70 11.38
CA TYR A 92 2.96 3.06 12.43
C TYR A 92 3.64 1.77 12.88
N SER A 93 4.21 1.06 11.92
CA SER A 93 5.13 -0.07 12.12
C SER A 93 6.29 0.25 13.07
N GLU A 94 6.98 1.39 12.92
CA GLU A 94 8.07 1.82 13.82
C GLU A 94 7.56 2.19 15.23
N ARG A 95 6.33 2.70 15.35
CA ARG A 95 5.71 2.99 16.66
C ARG A 95 5.36 1.70 17.41
N CYS A 96 4.94 0.67 16.70
CA CYS A 96 4.58 -0.63 17.29
C CYS A 96 5.82 -1.49 17.61
N ASN A 97 6.80 -1.53 16.70
CA ASN A 97 7.93 -2.48 16.77
C ASN A 97 9.24 -1.84 17.25
N GLY A 98 9.29 -0.51 17.38
CA GLY A 98 10.49 0.24 17.69
C GLY A 98 11.31 0.62 16.46
N LEU A 99 12.28 1.51 16.65
CA LEU A 99 13.15 1.99 15.58
C LEU A 99 14.22 0.95 15.23
N LYS A 100 14.42 0.75 13.93
CA LYS A 100 15.52 -0.05 13.41
C LYS A 100 16.88 0.63 13.67
N PRO A 101 17.98 -0.14 13.77
CA PRO A 101 19.31 0.43 13.96
C PRO A 101 19.71 1.35 12.80
N ALA A 102 20.72 2.18 13.05
CA ALA A 102 21.26 3.09 12.03
C ALA A 102 21.72 2.29 10.80
N GLY A 103 21.30 2.72 9.61
CA GLY A 103 21.54 2.03 8.34
C GLY A 103 20.39 1.13 7.87
N GLU A 104 19.48 0.73 8.77
CA GLU A 104 18.28 -0.04 8.44
C GLU A 104 16.99 0.75 8.68
N SER A 105 17.10 2.09 8.74
CA SER A 105 15.95 2.96 8.96
C SER A 105 14.90 2.77 7.87
N GLN A 106 13.65 2.67 8.31
CA GLN A 106 12.54 2.42 7.41
C GLN A 106 12.29 3.64 6.51
N LEU A 107 12.26 3.41 5.21
CA LEU A 107 12.04 4.45 4.20
C LEU A 107 10.56 4.64 3.85
N THR A 108 9.79 3.56 3.95
CA THR A 108 8.35 3.52 3.70
C THR A 108 7.69 2.62 4.74
N ASP A 109 6.41 2.82 5.06
CA ASP A 109 5.70 1.99 6.04
C ASP A 109 5.65 0.49 5.67
N ARG A 110 5.98 0.13 4.43
CA ARG A 110 6.10 -1.26 4.00
C ARG A 110 7.41 -1.89 4.49
N ASP A 111 7.27 -2.88 5.37
CA ASP A 111 8.38 -3.72 5.85
C ASP A 111 8.08 -5.23 5.65
N PRO A 112 8.97 -6.02 5.00
CA PRO A 112 10.22 -5.60 4.39
C PRO A 112 9.99 -4.73 3.15
N LEU A 113 10.97 -3.86 2.91
CA LEU A 113 11.00 -3.04 1.72
C LEU A 113 10.90 -3.91 0.46
N ARG A 114 10.23 -3.39 -0.56
CA ARG A 114 10.16 -4.06 -1.86
C ARG A 114 11.57 -4.27 -2.41
N ALA A 115 11.86 -5.50 -2.84
CA ALA A 115 13.10 -5.82 -3.53
C ALA A 115 13.03 -5.20 -4.94
N ILE A 116 14.07 -4.45 -5.30
CA ILE A 116 14.19 -3.84 -6.61
C ILE A 116 14.95 -4.84 -7.50
N PRO A 117 14.46 -5.16 -8.71
CA PRO A 117 15.18 -6.03 -9.63
C PRO A 117 16.61 -5.54 -9.90
N ASP A 118 17.54 -6.46 -10.16
CA ASP A 118 18.92 -6.12 -10.48
C ASP A 118 19.01 -5.16 -11.67
N GLY A 119 19.78 -4.08 -11.52
CA GLY A 119 19.92 -3.04 -12.55
C GLY A 119 18.77 -2.04 -12.63
N CYS A 120 17.70 -2.21 -11.85
CA CYS A 120 16.54 -1.32 -11.84
C CYS A 120 16.55 -0.28 -10.72
N TYR A 121 15.70 0.74 -10.89
CA TYR A 121 15.36 1.76 -9.91
C TYR A 121 13.89 1.64 -9.50
N ASP A 122 13.56 2.13 -8.31
CA ASP A 122 12.19 2.27 -7.84
C ASP A 122 11.71 3.72 -8.07
N SER A 123 10.86 3.93 -9.08
CA SER A 123 10.32 5.25 -9.43
C SER A 123 9.15 5.68 -8.54
N GLY A 124 8.73 4.84 -7.59
CA GLY A 124 7.59 5.08 -6.70
C GLY A 124 6.25 4.57 -7.27
N ASP A 125 6.10 4.56 -8.58
CA ASP A 125 4.98 3.94 -9.31
C ASP A 125 5.35 2.59 -9.96
N GLY A 126 6.62 2.19 -9.91
CA GLY A 126 7.08 0.97 -10.55
C GLY A 126 8.59 0.77 -10.52
N PHE A 127 9.04 -0.26 -11.24
CA PHE A 127 10.45 -0.53 -11.49
C PHE A 127 10.87 0.04 -12.84
N TYR A 128 11.91 0.86 -12.80
CA TYR A 128 12.51 1.48 -13.96
C TYR A 128 13.81 0.77 -14.37
N ASP A 129 13.90 0.35 -15.64
CA ASP A 129 15.13 -0.15 -16.25
C ASP A 129 15.79 0.96 -17.08
N PRO A 130 16.99 1.46 -16.70
CA PRO A 130 17.68 2.52 -17.42
C PRO A 130 18.18 2.10 -18.81
N SER A 131 18.37 0.80 -19.04
CA SER A 131 18.86 0.23 -20.30
C SER A 131 17.76 0.22 -21.36
N THR A 132 16.54 -0.14 -20.95
CA THR A 132 15.38 -0.18 -21.86
C THR A 132 14.55 1.10 -21.85
N ARG A 133 14.78 2.01 -20.88
CA ARG A 133 13.99 3.22 -20.64
C ARG A 133 12.50 2.93 -20.36
N VAL A 134 12.20 1.77 -19.75
CA VAL A 134 10.82 1.32 -19.47
C VAL A 134 10.56 1.36 -17.98
N VAL A 135 9.39 1.86 -17.58
CA VAL A 135 8.81 1.66 -16.26
C VAL A 135 7.77 0.55 -16.35
N LYS A 136 7.91 -0.44 -15.48
CA LYS A 136 6.93 -1.50 -15.25
C LYS A 136 6.30 -1.29 -13.88
N ASP A 137 5.03 -1.62 -13.71
CA ASP A 137 4.42 -1.63 -12.39
C ASP A 137 5.12 -2.67 -11.49
N TYR A 138 4.70 -2.70 -10.23
CA TYR A 138 5.26 -3.62 -9.25
C TYR A 138 4.92 -5.10 -9.48
N ASP A 139 3.95 -5.39 -10.33
CA ASP A 139 3.57 -6.73 -10.81
C ASP A 139 4.25 -7.07 -12.15
N CYS A 140 5.21 -6.23 -12.57
CA CYS A 140 6.01 -6.34 -13.80
C CYS A 140 5.24 -6.13 -15.11
N ASN A 141 4.04 -5.52 -15.07
CA ASN A 141 3.33 -5.12 -16.28
C ASN A 141 3.89 -3.82 -16.83
N PHE A 142 3.87 -3.66 -18.15
CA PHE A 142 4.31 -2.40 -18.78
C PHE A 142 3.42 -1.24 -18.35
N LEU A 143 4.03 -0.16 -17.86
CA LEU A 143 3.34 1.11 -17.61
C LEU A 143 3.60 2.10 -18.75
N ARG A 144 4.87 2.43 -19.01
CA ARG A 144 5.27 3.52 -19.91
C ARG A 144 6.77 3.50 -20.23
N ASN A 145 7.15 4.29 -21.24
CA ASN A 145 8.54 4.64 -21.50
C ASN A 145 8.87 5.98 -20.84
N ALA A 146 10.06 6.09 -20.23
CA ALA A 146 10.53 7.33 -19.63
C ALA A 146 11.19 8.23 -20.69
N ASP A 147 10.86 9.52 -20.67
CA ASP A 147 11.59 10.53 -21.45
C ASP A 147 12.95 10.85 -20.80
N ASP A 148 13.73 11.74 -21.43
CA ASP A 148 15.07 12.09 -20.95
C ASP A 148 15.05 12.83 -19.61
N GLN A 149 14.07 13.71 -19.38
CA GLN A 149 13.95 14.43 -18.11
C GLN A 149 13.58 13.48 -16.97
N GLU A 150 12.66 12.56 -17.23
CA GLU A 150 12.29 11.54 -16.27
C GLU A 150 13.44 10.56 -16.00
N HIS A 151 14.15 10.11 -17.04
CA HIS A 151 15.34 9.28 -16.88
C HIS A 151 16.38 9.94 -15.97
N GLU A 152 16.74 11.19 -16.26
CA GLU A 152 17.71 11.94 -15.47
C GLU A 152 17.25 12.11 -14.02
N TRP A 153 15.94 12.34 -13.81
CA TRP A 153 15.39 12.42 -12.47
C TRP A 153 15.49 11.08 -11.74
N ILE A 154 14.99 9.99 -12.31
CA ILE A 154 14.98 8.66 -11.69
C ILE A 154 16.40 8.22 -11.33
N VAL A 155 17.33 8.28 -12.28
CA VAL A 155 18.72 7.83 -12.05
C VAL A 155 19.41 8.62 -10.93
N ARG A 156 19.04 9.90 -10.77
CA ARG A 156 19.63 10.79 -9.77
C ARG A 156 18.98 10.68 -8.39
N THR A 157 17.67 10.48 -8.30
CA THR A 157 16.92 10.65 -7.04
C THR A 157 16.31 9.37 -6.50
N CYS A 158 16.05 8.39 -7.36
CA CYS A 158 15.35 7.18 -6.94
C CYS A 158 16.28 6.16 -6.29
N ARG A 159 15.68 5.33 -5.45
CA ARG A 159 16.34 4.16 -4.87
C ARG A 159 16.67 3.17 -6.00
N LYS A 160 17.83 2.52 -5.89
CA LYS A 160 18.33 1.53 -6.86
C LYS A 160 18.64 0.21 -6.17
N SER A 161 18.77 -0.86 -6.95
CA SER A 161 18.98 -2.22 -6.40
C SER A 161 20.39 -2.48 -5.85
N TRP A 162 21.34 -1.57 -6.05
CA TRP A 162 22.71 -1.68 -5.56
C TRP A 162 23.10 -0.52 -4.64
N ASP A 163 23.94 -0.82 -3.66
CA ASP A 163 24.62 0.20 -2.86
C ASP A 163 25.86 0.71 -3.61
N GLU A 164 26.14 2.00 -3.45
CA GLU A 164 27.42 2.58 -3.83
C GLU A 164 28.22 2.87 -2.57
N PHE A 165 29.50 2.54 -2.59
CA PHE A 165 30.39 2.92 -1.51
C PHE A 165 30.63 4.44 -1.57
N ILE A 166 29.97 5.17 -0.66
CA ILE A 166 30.06 6.65 -0.55
C ILE A 166 31.14 7.10 0.46
N GLY A 167 31.89 6.15 1.04
CA GLY A 167 32.93 6.42 2.01
C GLY A 167 34.20 7.01 1.39
N HIS A 168 35.01 7.67 2.22
CA HIS A 168 36.36 8.07 1.81
C HIS A 168 37.20 6.82 1.56
N CYS A 169 37.64 6.62 0.31
CA CYS A 169 38.66 5.64 -0.02
C CYS A 169 40.02 6.31 0.18
N PRO A 170 40.80 5.98 1.22
CA PRO A 170 42.15 6.51 1.35
C PRO A 170 42.96 6.06 0.13
N ARG A 171 43.56 7.01 -0.59
CA ARG A 171 44.37 6.73 -1.79
C ARG A 171 45.40 5.67 -1.43
N GLY A 172 45.33 4.52 -2.10
CA GLY A 172 46.22 3.39 -1.86
C GLY A 172 47.67 3.82 -2.00
N ASN A 173 48.50 3.43 -1.03
CA ASN A 173 49.94 3.38 -1.21
C ASN A 173 50.21 2.48 -2.42
N THR A 174 50.73 3.07 -3.50
CA THR A 174 51.46 2.33 -4.52
C THR A 174 52.61 1.61 -3.82
N LEU A 175 52.45 0.31 -3.61
CA LEU A 175 53.58 -0.57 -3.40
C LEU A 175 54.17 -0.82 -4.78
N GLU A 176 55.26 -0.12 -5.08
CA GLU A 176 56.17 -0.49 -6.17
C GLU A 176 56.69 -1.90 -5.85
N GLU A 177 56.34 -2.88 -6.70
CA GLU A 177 56.96 -4.20 -6.68
C GLU A 177 58.41 -4.07 -7.18
N ASN A 178 59.33 -4.73 -6.48
CA ASN A 178 60.77 -4.76 -6.74
C ASN A 178 61.11 -5.51 -8.04
#